data_AF-A0A0R1XGA6-F1
#
_entry.id   AF-A0A0R1XGA6-F1
#
_cell.length_a   1.000
_cell.length_b   1.000
_cell.length_c   1.000
_cell.angle_alpha   90.00
_cell.angle_beta   90.00
_cell.angle_gamma   90.00
#
_symmetry.space_group_name_H-M   'P 1'
#
loop_
_entity.id
_entity.type
_entity.pdbx_description
1 polymer ?
#
loop_
_entity_poly.entity_id
_entity_poly.type
_entity_poly.pdbx_seq_one_letter_code
_entity_poly.pdbx_strand_id
1 'polypeptide(L)'
;MFDFFLGNLHVPQRSNTVKEWLANYSGSATDLGTDVVEGNIQVHGWRVIDGDQQFLLREDVQSGQISSIVYGTTANFIKHSEIYDDRGFKTLDNIMGADGRVTEQRFFSHTGEQIIIWRLDGKGATRSIFLKHQGEQRIFMNNDGLITYFLDVINQENGGDNLIISDRYENTPALARMKTPARRYVYIHNVHVSDPTDPLHDPKLNYNYAYVLQHPRQFTGMITPTYHQANDIKQRFGKDLNVVVIPSGSIEPSSNRIAINDRPRQHHILSVARISPEKRLDLLVRVAALIKKQIPDVILDIYGFVTDPRSGIILNNTVKETDMAGSVHFYPYTDQIMPVYDESTVLALTSANEGFGLALIEAESRGVPLVSFDINYGPNEIIENGKNGYLIKDGDIDDMAAKIITIFKDPFLNQKLSTGAYEATNKFSSANVWQAWQNIAKIDTQTPIK
;
A
#
# COMPACT_ATOMS: atom_id res chain seq x y z
N MET A 1 17.99 3.97 -0.31
CA MET A 1 19.21 3.42 0.34
C MET A 1 20.29 3.08 -0.67
N PHE A 2 20.07 2.16 -1.62
CA PHE A 2 21.10 1.81 -2.61
C PHE A 2 21.58 3.03 -3.39
N ASP A 3 20.69 3.82 -3.99
CA ASP A 3 21.12 5.02 -4.73
C ASP A 3 21.89 6.05 -3.88
N PHE A 4 21.62 6.10 -2.57
CA PHE A 4 22.38 6.94 -1.65
C PHE A 4 23.83 6.46 -1.56
N PHE A 5 24.05 5.18 -1.21
CA PHE A 5 25.40 4.64 -1.09
C PHE A 5 26.15 4.56 -2.42
N LEU A 6 25.44 4.28 -3.52
CA LEU A 6 26.02 4.20 -4.86
C LEU A 6 26.34 5.57 -5.45
N GLY A 7 25.96 6.68 -4.79
CA GLY A 7 26.19 8.04 -5.29
C GLY A 7 25.39 8.34 -6.55
N ASN A 8 24.17 7.81 -6.62
CA ASN A 8 23.35 7.79 -7.82
C ASN A 8 22.20 8.83 -7.79
N LEU A 9 22.00 9.60 -6.71
CA LEU A 9 20.82 10.47 -6.61
C LEU A 9 20.73 11.57 -7.70
N HIS A 10 21.85 12.01 -8.26
CA HIS A 10 21.92 13.15 -9.19
C HIS A 10 22.81 12.86 -10.41
N VAL A 11 22.63 11.69 -11.03
CA VAL A 11 23.44 11.25 -12.19
C VAL A 11 22.59 11.32 -13.46
N PRO A 12 22.98 12.11 -14.48
CA PRO A 12 22.30 12.14 -15.78
C PRO A 12 22.39 10.80 -16.51
N GLN A 13 21.44 10.55 -17.41
CA GLN A 13 21.45 9.36 -18.27
C GLN A 13 22.65 9.36 -19.21
N ARG A 14 23.16 8.16 -19.54
CA ARG A 14 24.12 7.90 -20.61
C ARG A 14 23.58 6.83 -21.56
N SER A 15 23.98 6.89 -22.83
CA SER A 15 23.62 5.85 -23.80
C SER A 15 24.34 4.53 -23.49
N ASN A 16 23.59 3.44 -23.52
CA ASN A 16 24.02 2.06 -23.35
C ASN A 16 23.05 1.14 -24.12
N THR A 17 23.11 1.19 -25.44
CA THR A 17 22.20 0.44 -26.33
C THR A 17 22.76 -0.95 -26.68
N VAL A 18 21.89 -1.89 -27.05
CA VAL A 18 22.36 -3.19 -27.59
C VAL A 18 23.20 -2.98 -28.84
N LYS A 19 22.84 -2.01 -29.68
CA LYS A 19 23.60 -1.67 -30.90
C LYS A 19 25.04 -1.26 -30.59
N GLU A 20 25.26 -0.39 -29.62
CA GLU A 20 26.59 0.05 -29.20
C GLU A 20 27.39 -1.12 -28.58
N TRP A 21 26.73 -2.00 -27.83
CA TRP A 21 27.36 -3.18 -27.26
C TRP A 21 27.80 -4.17 -28.35
N LEU A 22 26.90 -4.48 -29.29
CA LEU A 22 27.16 -5.40 -30.40
C LEU A 22 28.28 -4.90 -31.33
N ALA A 23 28.42 -3.58 -31.50
CA ALA A 23 29.50 -2.99 -32.29
C ALA A 23 30.91 -3.32 -31.76
N ASN A 24 31.01 -3.68 -30.47
CA ASN A 24 32.27 -4.05 -29.82
C ASN A 24 32.49 -5.58 -29.74
N TYR A 25 31.61 -6.39 -30.34
CA TYR A 25 31.67 -7.86 -30.29
C TYR A 25 31.83 -8.50 -31.67
N SER A 26 32.62 -9.58 -31.73
CA SER A 26 32.89 -10.35 -32.95
C SER A 26 31.99 -11.57 -33.15
N GLY A 27 31.13 -11.88 -32.17
CA GLY A 27 30.24 -13.05 -32.17
C GLY A 27 29.02 -12.90 -33.09
N SER A 28 28.32 -14.01 -33.34
CA SER A 28 27.06 -13.98 -34.08
C SER A 28 25.91 -13.56 -33.17
N ALA A 29 25.17 -12.53 -33.57
CA ALA A 29 23.99 -12.05 -32.86
C ALA A 29 22.71 -12.58 -33.52
N THR A 30 21.79 -13.09 -32.70
CA THR A 30 20.46 -13.54 -33.10
C THR A 30 19.43 -12.71 -32.35
N ASP A 31 18.54 -12.07 -33.09
CA ASP A 31 17.36 -11.39 -32.56
C ASP A 31 16.36 -12.45 -32.03
N LEU A 32 15.92 -12.30 -30.78
CA LEU A 32 14.96 -13.19 -30.12
C LEU A 32 13.54 -12.59 -30.05
N GLY A 33 13.37 -11.34 -30.48
CA GLY A 33 12.12 -10.60 -30.41
C GLY A 33 11.83 -10.00 -29.05
N THR A 34 10.61 -9.47 -28.92
CA THR A 34 10.12 -8.82 -27.71
C THR A 34 9.35 -9.80 -26.84
N ASP A 35 9.60 -9.75 -25.53
CA ASP A 35 8.89 -10.49 -24.49
C ASP A 35 8.42 -9.55 -23.38
N VAL A 36 7.45 -9.98 -22.58
CA VAL A 36 6.96 -9.26 -21.41
C VAL A 36 7.50 -9.94 -20.15
N VAL A 37 8.34 -9.23 -19.41
CA VAL A 37 8.88 -9.71 -18.13
C VAL A 37 8.06 -9.17 -16.95
N GLU A 38 8.33 -9.70 -15.74
CA GLU A 38 7.63 -9.36 -14.51
C GLU A 38 7.40 -7.84 -14.37
N GLY A 39 6.17 -7.44 -14.05
CA GLY A 39 5.78 -6.04 -13.91
C GLY A 39 5.31 -5.36 -15.20
N ASN A 40 4.99 -6.11 -16.26
CA ASN A 40 4.57 -5.60 -17.58
C ASN A 40 5.64 -4.78 -18.31
N ILE A 41 6.91 -4.98 -17.96
CA ILE A 41 8.03 -4.36 -18.66
C ILE A 41 8.25 -5.12 -19.97
N GLN A 42 8.24 -4.40 -21.09
CA GLN A 42 8.56 -4.98 -22.39
C GLN A 42 10.06 -4.96 -22.60
N VAL A 43 10.64 -6.13 -22.87
CA VAL A 43 12.06 -6.26 -23.17
C VAL A 43 12.27 -6.89 -24.53
N HIS A 44 13.26 -6.40 -25.26
CA HIS A 44 13.68 -7.00 -26.51
C HIS A 44 14.97 -7.80 -26.30
N GLY A 45 14.95 -9.06 -26.70
CA GLY A 45 16.01 -10.03 -26.40
C GLY A 45 16.98 -10.24 -27.55
N TRP A 46 18.27 -10.36 -27.23
CA TRP A 46 19.30 -10.74 -28.19
C TRP A 46 20.17 -11.87 -27.63
N ARG A 47 20.43 -12.90 -28.45
CA ARG A 47 21.42 -13.94 -28.13
C ARG A 47 22.69 -13.68 -28.93
N VAL A 48 23.83 -13.65 -28.25
CA VAL A 48 25.14 -13.54 -28.88
C VAL A 48 25.97 -14.78 -28.56
N ILE A 49 26.58 -15.40 -29.57
CA ILE A 49 27.46 -16.56 -29.41
C ILE A 49 28.86 -16.19 -29.91
N ASP A 50 29.86 -16.40 -29.06
CA ASP A 50 31.27 -16.21 -29.37
C ASP A 50 32.09 -17.39 -28.82
N GLY A 51 32.46 -18.32 -29.70
CA GLY A 51 33.03 -19.61 -29.31
C GLY A 51 32.11 -20.40 -28.37
N ASP A 52 32.61 -20.78 -27.20
CA ASP A 52 31.86 -21.47 -26.16
C ASP A 52 31.05 -20.53 -25.24
N GLN A 53 31.17 -19.21 -25.44
CA GLN A 53 30.45 -18.21 -24.65
C GLN A 53 29.10 -17.86 -25.28
N GLN A 54 28.12 -17.65 -24.42
CA GLN A 54 26.80 -17.17 -24.78
C GLN A 54 26.43 -15.97 -23.91
N PHE A 55 25.90 -14.93 -24.56
CA PHE A 55 25.35 -13.76 -23.90
C PHE A 55 23.87 -13.65 -24.25
N LEU A 56 23.05 -13.36 -23.25
CA LEU A 56 21.64 -12.99 -23.45
C LEU A 56 21.47 -11.56 -23.00
N LEU A 57 21.30 -10.65 -23.96
CA LEU A 57 21.03 -9.24 -23.70
C LEU A 57 19.53 -9.01 -23.68
N ARG A 58 19.10 -8.14 -22.77
CA ARG A 58 17.74 -7.61 -22.72
C ARG A 58 17.82 -6.11 -22.81
N GLU A 59 17.09 -5.55 -23.77
CA GLU A 59 16.89 -4.11 -23.94
C GLU A 59 15.51 -3.76 -23.41
N ASP A 60 15.41 -2.73 -22.57
CA ASP A 60 14.11 -2.17 -22.20
C ASP A 60 13.54 -1.41 -23.40
N VAL A 61 12.35 -1.81 -23.86
CA VAL A 61 11.75 -1.28 -25.09
C VAL A 61 11.40 0.20 -24.97
N GLN A 62 11.10 0.69 -23.76
CA GLN A 62 10.71 2.07 -23.54
C GLN A 62 11.89 3.03 -23.61
N SER A 63 13.01 2.67 -22.98
CA SER A 63 14.22 3.49 -22.90
C SER A 63 15.21 3.23 -24.04
N GLY A 64 15.10 2.07 -24.71
CA GLY A 64 16.09 1.60 -25.69
C GLY A 64 17.45 1.30 -25.08
N GLN A 65 17.53 1.15 -23.76
CA GLN A 65 18.76 0.86 -23.02
C GLN A 65 18.83 -0.63 -22.68
N ILE A 66 20.04 -1.18 -22.61
CA ILE A 66 20.24 -2.50 -22.02
C ILE A 66 19.77 -2.47 -20.57
N SER A 67 18.86 -3.37 -20.21
CA SER A 67 18.41 -3.59 -18.83
C SER A 67 19.20 -4.69 -18.13
N SER A 68 19.65 -5.70 -18.88
CA SER A 68 20.49 -6.78 -18.33
C SER A 68 21.28 -7.52 -19.40
N ILE A 69 22.37 -8.14 -18.98
CA ILE A 69 23.16 -9.07 -19.78
C ILE A 69 23.43 -10.32 -18.95
N VAL A 70 23.05 -11.50 -19.46
CA VAL A 70 23.33 -12.78 -18.80
C VAL A 70 24.48 -13.47 -19.52
N TYR A 71 25.52 -13.81 -18.76
CA TYR A 71 26.74 -14.46 -19.23
C TYR A 71 26.67 -15.94 -18.92
N GLY A 72 26.80 -16.76 -19.96
CA GLY A 72 26.79 -18.21 -19.82
C GLY A 72 27.66 -18.90 -20.86
N THR A 73 27.52 -20.22 -20.91
CA THR A 73 28.13 -21.06 -21.94
C THR A 73 27.07 -21.52 -22.93
N THR A 74 27.49 -21.99 -24.11
CA THR A 74 26.61 -22.66 -25.07
C THR A 74 25.91 -23.92 -24.51
N ALA A 75 26.46 -24.51 -23.44
CA ALA A 75 25.81 -25.57 -22.64
C ALA A 75 24.75 -25.05 -21.63
N ASN A 76 24.32 -23.80 -21.73
CA ASN A 76 23.33 -23.12 -20.87
C ASN A 76 23.70 -23.05 -19.37
N PHE A 77 24.98 -23.13 -19.03
CA PHE A 77 25.45 -22.85 -17.68
C PHE A 77 25.62 -21.33 -17.50
N ILE A 78 24.82 -20.73 -16.60
CA ILE A 78 24.91 -19.29 -16.29
C ILE A 78 26.02 -19.07 -15.26
N LYS A 79 26.95 -18.18 -15.56
CA LYS A 79 28.06 -17.82 -14.67
C LYS A 79 27.77 -16.54 -13.90
N HIS A 80 27.19 -15.55 -14.56
CA HIS A 80 27.03 -14.20 -14.03
C HIS A 80 25.95 -13.45 -14.81
N SER A 81 25.30 -12.47 -14.18
CA SER A 81 24.49 -11.50 -14.90
C SER A 81 24.77 -10.08 -14.44
N GLU A 82 24.68 -9.15 -15.39
CA GLU A 82 24.75 -7.71 -15.17
C GLU A 82 23.34 -7.13 -15.24
N ILE A 83 23.05 -6.20 -14.34
CA ILE A 83 21.81 -5.43 -14.31
C ILE A 83 22.19 -3.95 -14.42
N TYR A 84 21.42 -3.26 -15.25
CA TYR A 84 21.57 -1.86 -15.55
C TYR A 84 20.34 -1.09 -15.10
N ASP A 85 20.53 0.15 -14.69
CA ASP A 85 19.42 1.06 -14.42
C ASP A 85 18.93 1.78 -15.69
N ASP A 86 17.83 2.50 -15.54
CA ASP A 86 17.19 3.32 -16.57
C ASP A 86 18.04 4.52 -17.03
N ARG A 87 19.23 4.73 -16.44
CA ARG A 87 20.19 5.75 -16.83
C ARG A 87 21.35 5.18 -17.65
N GLY A 88 21.37 3.87 -17.90
CA GLY A 88 22.40 3.20 -18.69
C GLY A 88 23.66 2.85 -17.90
N PHE A 89 23.61 2.86 -16.57
CA PHE A 89 24.74 2.45 -15.72
C PHE A 89 24.58 1.01 -15.25
N LYS A 90 25.68 0.25 -15.25
CA LYS A 90 25.70 -1.06 -14.61
C LYS A 90 25.63 -0.84 -13.11
N THR A 91 24.59 -1.36 -12.46
CA THR A 91 24.34 -1.17 -11.03
C THR A 91 24.58 -2.43 -10.22
N LEU A 92 24.46 -3.61 -10.82
CA LEU A 92 24.52 -4.88 -10.09
C LEU A 92 25.11 -6.01 -10.93
N ASP A 93 26.06 -6.74 -10.37
CA ASP A 93 26.47 -8.08 -10.83
C ASP A 93 25.86 -9.14 -9.92
N ASN A 94 25.20 -10.15 -10.49
CA ASN A 94 24.86 -11.39 -9.79
C ASN A 94 25.85 -12.49 -10.15
N ILE A 95 26.50 -13.08 -9.16
CA ILE A 95 27.44 -14.18 -9.32
C ILE A 95 26.73 -15.49 -8.98
N MET A 96 26.71 -16.42 -9.94
CA MET A 96 26.01 -17.69 -9.80
C MET A 96 26.93 -18.78 -9.20
N GLY A 97 26.36 -19.60 -8.33
CA GLY A 97 26.97 -20.83 -7.85
C GLY A 97 26.86 -21.96 -8.88
N ALA A 98 27.51 -23.09 -8.60
CA ALA A 98 27.45 -24.28 -9.45
C ALA A 98 26.03 -24.87 -9.60
N ASP A 99 25.14 -24.55 -8.67
CA ASP A 99 23.72 -24.92 -8.66
C ASP A 99 22.82 -23.92 -9.43
N GLY A 100 23.41 -22.89 -10.05
CA GLY A 100 22.71 -21.85 -10.79
C GLY A 100 22.03 -20.79 -9.92
N ARG A 101 22.25 -20.80 -8.60
CA ARG A 101 21.68 -19.81 -7.68
C ARG A 101 22.63 -18.64 -7.46
N VAL A 102 22.08 -17.45 -7.21
CA VAL A 102 22.89 -16.28 -6.87
C VAL A 102 23.55 -16.50 -5.50
N THR A 103 24.86 -16.43 -5.46
CA THR A 103 25.68 -16.58 -4.23
C THR A 103 26.28 -15.27 -3.76
N GLU A 104 26.48 -14.31 -4.67
CA GLU A 104 26.99 -12.99 -4.36
C GLU A 104 26.38 -11.96 -5.32
N GLN A 105 26.04 -10.80 -4.79
CA GLN A 105 25.60 -9.62 -5.51
C GLN A 105 26.60 -8.49 -5.28
N ARG A 106 27.06 -7.83 -6.34
CA ARG A 106 28.01 -6.71 -6.25
C ARG A 106 27.36 -5.47 -6.82
N PHE A 107 27.26 -4.41 -6.03
CA PHE A 107 26.63 -3.16 -6.45
C PHE A 107 27.67 -2.11 -6.75
N PHE A 108 27.44 -1.36 -7.83
CA PHE A 108 28.40 -0.42 -8.39
C PHE A 108 27.85 1.00 -8.39
N SER A 109 28.73 1.98 -8.15
CA SER A 109 28.44 3.38 -8.41
C SER A 109 28.35 3.65 -9.92
N HIS A 110 27.85 4.83 -10.29
CA HIS A 110 27.89 5.30 -11.67
C HIS A 110 29.30 5.41 -12.27
N THR A 111 30.35 5.48 -11.44
CA THR A 111 31.76 5.47 -11.89
C THR A 111 32.32 4.06 -12.10
N GLY A 112 31.53 3.01 -11.82
CA GLY A 112 31.95 1.62 -11.90
C GLY A 112 32.71 1.12 -10.67
N GLU A 113 32.79 1.94 -9.61
CA GLU A 113 33.38 1.52 -8.34
C GLU A 113 32.44 0.53 -7.63
N GLN A 114 32.98 -0.59 -7.16
CA GLN A 114 32.22 -1.54 -6.37
C GLN A 114 32.03 -1.03 -4.93
N ILE A 115 30.79 -0.73 -4.56
CA ILE A 115 30.43 -0.13 -3.26
C ILE A 115 29.90 -1.16 -2.27
N ILE A 116 29.08 -2.11 -2.74
CA ILE A 116 28.46 -3.14 -1.87
C ILE A 116 28.79 -4.53 -2.39
N ILE A 117 29.14 -5.46 -1.50
CA ILE A 117 29.19 -6.90 -1.77
C ILE A 117 28.20 -7.59 -0.83
N TRP A 118 27.16 -8.17 -1.38
CA TRP A 118 26.13 -8.88 -0.64
C TRP A 118 26.24 -10.37 -0.92
N ARG A 119 26.69 -11.13 0.09
CA ARG A 119 26.81 -12.59 0.00
C ARG A 119 25.55 -13.26 0.53
N LEU A 120 25.07 -14.22 -0.24
CA LEU A 120 23.88 -15.01 0.06
C LEU A 120 24.28 -16.45 0.40
N ASP A 121 23.42 -17.16 1.12
CA ASP A 121 23.50 -18.60 1.18
C ASP A 121 22.87 -19.23 -0.07
N GLY A 122 23.06 -20.54 -0.25
CA GLY A 122 22.47 -21.27 -1.38
C GLY A 122 20.93 -21.30 -1.39
N LYS A 123 20.24 -20.63 -0.45
CA LYS A 123 18.78 -20.48 -0.38
C LYS A 123 18.34 -19.02 -0.54
N GLY A 124 19.26 -18.08 -0.75
CA GLY A 124 18.99 -16.65 -0.91
C GLY A 124 18.98 -15.84 0.38
N ALA A 125 19.28 -16.43 1.54
CA ALA A 125 19.37 -15.69 2.81
C ALA A 125 20.69 -14.93 2.90
N THR A 126 20.69 -13.75 3.53
CA THR A 126 21.90 -12.93 3.70
C THR A 126 22.90 -13.62 4.63
N ARG A 127 24.15 -13.74 4.16
CA ARG A 127 25.30 -14.15 4.99
C ARG A 127 26.09 -12.97 5.51
N SER A 128 26.40 -12.02 4.62
CA SER A 128 27.15 -10.82 4.96
C SER A 128 26.97 -9.76 3.89
N ILE A 129 26.97 -8.50 4.30
CA ILE A 129 26.97 -7.34 3.42
C ILE A 129 28.19 -6.49 3.74
N PHE A 130 29.09 -6.34 2.77
CA PHE A 130 30.21 -5.42 2.84
C PHE A 130 29.79 -4.09 2.21
N LEU A 131 30.05 -2.98 2.89
CA LEU A 131 29.78 -1.63 2.40
C LEU A 131 31.07 -0.81 2.46
N LYS A 132 31.45 -0.18 1.36
CA LYS A 132 32.45 0.89 1.33
C LYS A 132 31.72 2.24 1.42
N HIS A 133 31.99 3.02 2.46
CA HIS A 133 31.35 4.33 2.65
C HIS A 133 32.30 5.27 3.41
N GLN A 134 32.45 6.51 2.93
CA GLN A 134 33.32 7.54 3.53
C GLN A 134 34.77 7.08 3.84
N GLY A 135 35.35 6.28 2.94
CA GLY A 135 36.72 5.76 3.11
C GLY A 135 36.85 4.57 4.07
N GLU A 136 35.76 4.14 4.71
CA GLU A 136 35.73 2.98 5.59
C GLU A 136 35.07 1.77 4.92
N GLN A 137 35.41 0.58 5.40
CA GLN A 137 34.74 -0.67 5.06
C GLN A 137 33.99 -1.20 6.27
N ARG A 138 32.71 -1.52 6.07
CA ARG A 138 31.81 -2.03 7.11
C ARG A 138 31.23 -3.37 6.70
N ILE A 139 30.96 -4.24 7.68
CA ILE A 139 30.36 -5.55 7.45
C ILE A 139 29.09 -5.66 8.28
N PHE A 140 27.98 -6.02 7.64
CA PHE A 140 26.69 -6.29 8.26
C PHE A 140 26.33 -7.77 8.09
N MET A 141 25.74 -8.38 9.11
CA MET A 141 25.34 -9.80 9.04
C MET A 141 23.92 -10.00 8.46
N ASN A 142 23.16 -8.91 8.30
CA ASN A 142 21.80 -8.92 7.79
C ASN A 142 21.43 -7.54 7.20
N ASN A 143 20.29 -7.50 6.51
CA ASN A 143 19.75 -6.29 5.90
C ASN A 143 19.42 -5.20 6.93
N ASP A 144 18.86 -5.58 8.08
CA ASP A 144 18.49 -4.61 9.11
C ASP A 144 19.69 -3.79 9.61
N GLY A 145 20.87 -4.40 9.74
CA GLY A 145 22.08 -3.72 10.14
C GLY A 145 22.51 -2.65 9.13
N LEU A 146 22.41 -2.96 7.83
CA LEU A 146 22.68 -2.00 6.76
C LEU A 146 21.66 -0.86 6.77
N ILE A 147 20.37 -1.18 6.90
CA ILE A 147 19.30 -0.17 6.95
C ILE A 147 19.45 0.71 8.19
N THR A 148 19.77 0.15 9.35
CA THR A 148 20.02 0.90 10.58
C THR A 148 21.15 1.91 10.37
N TYR A 149 22.27 1.47 9.78
CA TYR A 149 23.39 2.35 9.45
C TYR A 149 23.01 3.44 8.46
N PHE A 150 22.26 3.10 7.41
CA PHE A 150 21.73 4.08 6.46
C PHE A 150 20.88 5.14 7.14
N LEU A 151 19.96 4.74 8.03
CA LEU A 151 19.11 5.66 8.79
C LEU A 151 19.92 6.57 9.72
N ASP A 152 20.96 6.05 10.37
CA ASP A 152 21.86 6.87 11.21
C ASP A 152 22.65 7.89 10.38
N VAL A 153 23.19 7.49 9.22
CA VAL A 153 23.93 8.38 8.33
C VAL A 153 23.04 9.50 7.80
N ILE A 154 21.88 9.16 7.24
CA ILE A 154 20.97 10.18 6.68
C ILE A 154 20.44 11.11 7.78
N ASN A 155 20.21 10.59 8.99
CA ASN A 155 19.80 11.43 10.11
C ASN A 155 20.91 12.44 10.49
N GLN A 156 22.17 11.99 10.59
CA GLN A 156 23.31 12.85 10.91
C GLN A 156 23.57 13.92 9.84
N GLU A 157 23.53 13.54 8.56
CA GLU A 157 23.70 14.47 7.44
C GLU A 157 22.61 15.56 7.41
N ASN A 158 21.46 15.29 8.03
CA ASN A 158 20.34 16.21 8.17
C ASN A 158 20.21 16.78 9.59
N GLY A 159 21.30 16.91 10.34
CA GLY A 159 21.34 17.63 11.63
C GLY A 159 21.09 16.79 12.89
N GLY A 160 20.77 15.50 12.77
CA GLY A 160 20.83 14.54 13.88
C GLY A 160 19.68 14.54 14.89
N ASP A 161 18.54 15.18 14.58
CA ASP A 161 17.30 15.12 15.36
C ASP A 161 16.06 15.20 14.44
N ASN A 162 16.00 14.29 13.47
CA ASN A 162 14.91 14.26 12.51
C ASN A 162 13.71 13.44 13.00
N LEU A 163 12.54 13.77 12.44
CA LEU A 163 11.35 12.93 12.51
C LEU A 163 11.43 11.85 11.43
N ILE A 164 11.39 10.58 11.83
CA ILE A 164 11.39 9.42 10.95
C ILE A 164 10.12 8.62 11.21
N ILE A 165 9.33 8.42 10.15
CA ILE A 165 8.08 7.68 10.19
C ILE A 165 8.24 6.41 9.35
N SER A 166 7.93 5.26 9.94
CA SER A 166 7.91 3.98 9.24
C SER A 166 6.46 3.58 8.95
N ASP A 167 6.09 3.58 7.67
CA ASP A 167 4.78 3.10 7.20
C ASP A 167 4.70 1.58 7.08
N ARG A 168 5.85 0.91 6.99
CA ARG A 168 5.91 -0.54 6.82
C ARG A 168 6.76 -1.23 7.89
N TYR A 169 6.48 -2.50 8.07
CA TYR A 169 7.01 -3.27 9.19
C TYR A 169 8.44 -3.76 8.97
N GLU A 170 8.84 -3.95 7.71
CA GLU A 170 10.13 -4.53 7.31
C GLU A 170 11.30 -3.72 7.87
N ASN A 171 11.12 -2.40 8.01
CA ASN A 171 12.14 -1.49 8.53
C ASN A 171 12.00 -1.18 10.01
N THR A 172 10.92 -1.64 10.66
CA THR A 172 10.63 -1.31 12.07
C THR A 172 11.75 -1.77 13.02
N PRO A 173 12.33 -2.98 12.89
CA PRO A 173 13.49 -3.38 13.69
C PRO A 173 14.76 -2.56 13.42
N ALA A 174 14.96 -2.06 12.21
CA ALA A 174 16.11 -1.22 11.87
C ALA A 174 15.95 0.19 12.50
N LEU A 175 14.74 0.75 12.40
CA LEU A 175 14.38 2.03 13.03
C LEU A 175 14.58 1.99 14.55
N ALA A 176 14.16 0.91 15.21
CA ALA A 176 14.33 0.72 16.65
C ALA A 176 15.80 0.68 17.10
N ARG A 177 16.70 0.19 16.24
CA ARG A 177 18.14 0.01 16.52
C ARG A 177 19.02 1.18 16.12
N MET A 178 18.45 2.26 15.59
CA MET A 178 19.19 3.50 15.34
C MET A 178 19.95 3.94 16.59
N LYS A 179 21.16 4.46 16.38
CA LYS A 179 22.04 4.96 17.45
C LYS A 179 21.97 6.46 17.60
N THR A 180 21.58 7.15 16.54
CA THR A 180 21.45 8.61 16.52
C THR A 180 20.12 9.02 17.14
N PRO A 181 20.07 10.13 17.90
CA PRO A 181 18.81 10.68 18.37
C PRO A 181 17.86 10.96 17.20
N ALA A 182 16.64 10.44 17.29
CA ALA A 182 15.61 10.67 16.28
C ALA A 182 14.24 10.50 16.91
N ARG A 183 13.27 11.25 16.39
CA ARG A 183 11.85 11.05 16.69
C ARG A 183 11.32 9.96 15.80
N ARG A 184 11.09 8.78 16.36
CA ARG A 184 10.82 7.55 15.61
C ARG A 184 9.36 7.14 15.81
N TYR A 185 8.59 7.21 14.74
CA TYR A 185 7.18 6.81 14.74
C TYR A 185 6.93 5.65 13.80
N VAL A 186 5.98 4.78 14.16
CA VAL A 186 5.46 3.72 13.28
C VAL A 186 4.00 4.00 13.01
N TYR A 187 3.62 4.04 11.74
CA TYR A 187 2.24 4.23 11.33
C TYR A 187 1.53 2.87 11.22
N ILE A 188 0.48 2.67 12.00
CA ILE A 188 -0.31 1.43 12.05
C ILE A 188 -1.52 1.57 11.13
N HIS A 189 -1.32 1.32 9.83
CA HIS A 189 -2.32 1.52 8.77
C HIS A 189 -3.57 0.63 8.83
N ASN A 190 -3.47 -0.55 9.45
CA ASN A 190 -4.55 -1.54 9.53
C ASN A 190 -4.78 -1.99 10.98
N VAL A 191 -5.78 -2.85 11.20
CA VAL A 191 -6.02 -3.47 12.50
C VAL A 191 -4.76 -4.16 13.02
N HIS A 192 -4.47 -3.93 14.30
CA HIS A 192 -3.23 -4.31 14.96
C HIS A 192 -3.23 -5.74 15.54
N VAL A 193 -4.36 -6.43 15.42
CA VAL A 193 -4.65 -7.80 15.88
C VAL A 193 -5.22 -8.63 14.72
N SER A 194 -5.34 -9.94 14.91
CA SER A 194 -5.92 -10.85 13.92
C SER A 194 -7.44 -10.91 14.01
N ASP A 195 -7.97 -10.86 15.24
CA ASP A 195 -9.40 -10.77 15.54
C ASP A 195 -9.76 -9.32 15.93
N PRO A 196 -10.34 -8.53 15.01
CA PRO A 196 -10.72 -7.14 15.25
C PRO A 196 -11.88 -6.99 16.25
N THR A 197 -12.60 -8.07 16.58
CA THR A 197 -13.77 -8.03 17.47
C THR A 197 -13.38 -8.00 18.96
N ASP A 198 -12.17 -8.44 19.29
CA ASP A 198 -11.60 -8.38 20.64
C ASP A 198 -10.13 -7.91 20.64
N PRO A 199 -9.88 -6.64 20.26
CA PRO A 199 -8.51 -6.13 20.12
C PRO A 199 -7.74 -6.07 21.44
N LEU A 200 -8.45 -6.05 22.57
CA LEU A 200 -7.86 -5.99 23.90
C LEU A 200 -7.27 -7.33 24.36
N HIS A 201 -7.81 -8.46 23.90
CA HIS A 201 -7.42 -9.78 24.39
C HIS A 201 -6.94 -10.76 23.31
N ASP A 202 -7.09 -10.47 22.00
CA ASP A 202 -6.63 -11.39 20.95
C ASP A 202 -5.14 -11.73 21.12
N PRO A 203 -4.77 -12.99 21.37
CA PRO A 203 -3.38 -13.38 21.56
C PRO A 203 -2.51 -13.18 20.31
N LYS A 204 -3.11 -13.04 19.12
CA LYS A 204 -2.41 -12.95 17.84
C LYS A 204 -2.36 -11.51 17.34
N LEU A 205 -1.21 -10.86 17.54
CA LEU A 205 -0.94 -9.57 16.90
C LEU A 205 -0.84 -9.73 15.38
N ASN A 206 -1.27 -8.71 14.66
CA ASN A 206 -0.96 -8.60 13.24
C ASN A 206 0.56 -8.57 13.08
N TYR A 207 1.10 -9.49 12.28
CA TYR A 207 2.54 -9.67 12.09
C TYR A 207 3.26 -8.36 11.73
N ASN A 208 2.61 -7.50 10.94
CA ASN A 208 3.17 -6.22 10.51
C ASN A 208 3.38 -5.24 11.68
N TYR A 209 2.65 -5.40 12.79
CA TYR A 209 2.72 -4.46 13.92
C TYR A 209 3.24 -5.13 15.19
N ALA A 210 3.46 -6.45 15.16
CA ALA A 210 3.90 -7.22 16.32
C ALA A 210 5.16 -6.65 16.96
N TYR A 211 6.18 -6.28 16.17
CA TYR A 211 7.44 -5.75 16.71
C TYR A 211 7.23 -4.44 17.48
N VAL A 212 6.53 -3.46 16.90
CA VAL A 212 6.31 -2.16 17.57
C VAL A 212 5.43 -2.31 18.81
N LEU A 213 4.44 -3.19 18.80
CA LEU A 213 3.55 -3.43 19.93
C LEU A 213 4.22 -4.23 21.07
N GLN A 214 5.20 -5.08 20.74
CA GLN A 214 6.00 -5.81 21.73
C GLN A 214 7.16 -4.97 22.30
N HIS A 215 7.62 -3.97 21.55
CA HIS A 215 8.71 -3.09 21.93
C HIS A 215 8.36 -1.59 21.84
N PRO A 216 7.21 -1.13 22.37
CA PRO A 216 6.69 0.21 22.07
C PRO A 216 7.59 1.32 22.61
N ARG A 217 8.37 1.04 23.66
CA ARG A 217 9.31 1.98 24.29
C ARG A 217 10.63 2.17 23.53
N GLN A 218 10.84 1.44 22.44
CA GLN A 218 11.97 1.69 21.52
C GLN A 218 11.67 2.79 20.51
N PHE A 219 10.43 3.29 20.49
CA PHE A 219 9.95 4.32 19.57
C PHE A 219 9.51 5.55 20.36
N THR A 220 9.52 6.71 19.69
CA THR A 220 8.94 7.94 20.24
C THR A 220 7.42 7.82 20.33
N GLY A 221 6.80 7.08 19.42
CA GLY A 221 5.38 6.76 19.47
C GLY A 221 4.88 5.95 18.30
N MET A 222 3.56 5.78 18.26
CA MET A 222 2.81 5.15 17.17
C MET A 222 1.82 6.16 16.59
N ILE A 223 1.48 5.99 15.32
CA ILE A 223 0.42 6.75 14.65
C ILE A 223 -0.69 5.78 14.29
N THR A 224 -1.93 6.11 14.61
CA THR A 224 -3.12 5.36 14.20
C THR A 224 -4.08 6.25 13.40
N PRO A 225 -4.88 5.67 12.48
CA PRO A 225 -5.89 6.43 11.74
C PRO A 225 -7.08 6.89 12.60
N THR A 226 -7.40 6.14 13.66
CA THR A 226 -8.60 6.37 14.49
C THR A 226 -8.26 6.54 15.97
N TYR A 227 -9.12 7.26 16.69
CA TYR A 227 -9.07 7.39 18.15
C TYR A 227 -9.44 6.08 18.84
N HIS A 228 -10.39 5.32 18.30
CA HIS A 228 -10.74 4.00 18.82
C HIS A 228 -9.52 3.06 18.84
N GLN A 229 -8.77 2.96 17.73
CA GLN A 229 -7.57 2.14 17.69
C GLN A 229 -6.47 2.65 18.62
N ALA A 230 -6.28 3.97 18.73
CA ALA A 230 -5.32 4.54 19.67
C ALA A 230 -5.64 4.16 21.12
N ASN A 231 -6.92 4.22 21.48
CA ASN A 231 -7.39 3.88 22.82
C ASN A 231 -7.20 2.39 23.13
N ASP A 232 -7.53 1.50 22.20
CA ASP A 232 -7.34 0.06 22.37
C ASP A 232 -5.86 -0.30 22.55
N ILE A 233 -4.97 0.31 21.75
CA ILE A 233 -3.52 0.13 21.90
C ILE A 233 -3.04 0.63 23.27
N LYS A 234 -3.44 1.83 23.70
CA LYS A 234 -3.06 2.36 25.02
C LYS A 234 -3.61 1.50 26.16
N GLN A 235 -4.85 1.04 26.05
CA GLN A 235 -5.47 0.21 27.08
C GLN A 235 -4.75 -1.13 27.22
N ARG A 236 -4.35 -1.74 26.11
CA ARG A 236 -3.71 -3.06 26.09
C ARG A 236 -2.21 -3.03 26.38
N PHE A 237 -1.46 -2.11 25.78
CA PHE A 237 0.02 -2.13 25.79
C PHE A 237 0.64 -1.09 26.73
N GLY A 238 -0.12 -0.12 27.22
CA GLY A 238 0.34 0.87 28.20
C GLY A 238 -0.34 2.23 28.03
N LYS A 239 -0.97 2.73 29.08
CA LYS A 239 -1.71 4.02 29.05
C LYS A 239 -0.79 5.23 28.86
N ASP A 240 0.48 5.08 29.21
CA ASP A 240 1.55 6.06 29.05
C ASP A 240 2.12 6.11 27.62
N LEU A 241 1.75 5.18 26.74
CA LEU A 241 2.25 5.16 25.37
C LEU A 241 1.80 6.38 24.57
N ASN A 242 2.75 6.98 23.87
CA ASN A 242 2.48 8.03 22.90
C ASN A 242 1.89 7.43 21.62
N VAL A 243 0.56 7.44 21.52
CA VAL A 243 -0.17 7.08 20.30
C VAL A 243 -0.92 8.32 19.83
N VAL A 244 -0.54 8.80 18.65
CA VAL A 244 -1.08 9.99 17.99
C VAL A 244 -2.09 9.54 16.93
N VAL A 245 -3.19 10.27 16.80
CA VAL A 245 -4.21 9.98 15.78
C VAL A 245 -4.00 10.92 14.60
N ILE A 246 -3.75 10.34 13.43
CA ILE A 246 -3.65 11.07 12.16
C ILE A 246 -4.40 10.25 11.12
N PRO A 247 -5.53 10.73 10.56
CA PRO A 247 -6.25 10.05 9.49
C PRO A 247 -5.34 9.62 8.34
N SER A 248 -5.62 8.46 7.72
CA SER A 248 -4.79 7.93 6.62
C SER A 248 -4.91 8.69 5.31
N GLY A 249 -5.92 9.56 5.19
CA GLY A 249 -6.12 10.42 4.04
C GLY A 249 -6.79 11.72 4.45
N SER A 250 -6.73 12.69 3.55
CA SER A 250 -7.50 13.92 3.63
C SER A 250 -8.36 14.08 2.39
N ILE A 251 -9.48 14.77 2.55
CA ILE A 251 -10.40 15.08 1.45
C ILE A 251 -11.01 16.46 1.67
N GLU A 252 -11.07 17.25 0.62
CA GLU A 252 -11.70 18.57 0.69
C GLU A 252 -13.22 18.43 0.59
N PRO A 253 -13.99 19.15 1.42
CA PRO A 253 -15.44 19.26 1.24
C PRO A 253 -15.75 19.79 -0.16
N SER A 254 -16.67 19.13 -0.88
CA SER A 254 -17.10 19.64 -2.18
C SER A 254 -17.72 21.03 -2.06
N SER A 255 -17.24 21.98 -2.85
CA SER A 255 -17.86 23.30 -2.99
C SER A 255 -19.17 23.23 -3.79
N ASN A 256 -19.32 22.21 -4.64
CA ASN A 256 -20.53 21.97 -5.42
C ASN A 256 -21.36 20.88 -4.74
N ARG A 257 -22.32 21.30 -3.92
CA ARG A 257 -23.23 20.37 -3.23
C ARG A 257 -24.39 20.01 -4.14
N ILE A 258 -24.62 18.71 -4.33
CA ILE A 258 -25.72 18.20 -5.14
C ILE A 258 -26.78 17.65 -4.18
N ALA A 259 -27.99 18.23 -4.24
CA ALA A 259 -29.11 17.72 -3.46
C ALA A 259 -29.42 16.29 -3.87
N ILE A 260 -29.81 15.45 -2.92
CA ILE A 260 -29.97 14.01 -3.14
C ILE A 260 -31.06 13.72 -4.19
N ASN A 261 -32.10 14.55 -4.23
CA ASN A 261 -33.21 14.47 -5.18
C ASN A 261 -32.82 14.90 -6.60
N ASP A 262 -31.73 15.64 -6.77
CA ASP A 262 -31.24 16.08 -8.08
C ASP A 262 -30.30 15.05 -8.72
N ARG A 263 -29.94 13.99 -7.98
CA ARG A 263 -29.07 12.93 -8.50
C ARG A 263 -29.82 12.03 -9.46
N PRO A 264 -29.16 11.56 -10.54
CA PRO A 264 -29.82 10.75 -11.56
C PRO A 264 -30.25 9.37 -11.07
N ARG A 265 -29.67 8.84 -9.98
CA ARG A 265 -29.91 7.47 -9.50
C ARG A 265 -30.46 7.44 -8.06
N GLN A 266 -31.78 7.46 -7.93
CA GLN A 266 -32.46 7.59 -6.62
C GLN A 266 -32.40 6.33 -5.74
N HIS A 267 -32.25 5.14 -6.32
CA HIS A 267 -32.15 3.85 -5.61
C HIS A 267 -30.79 3.17 -5.86
N HIS A 268 -29.71 3.93 -5.70
CA HIS A 268 -28.36 3.50 -6.05
C HIS A 268 -27.49 3.29 -4.81
N ILE A 269 -27.04 2.06 -4.64
CA ILE A 269 -26.08 1.65 -3.62
C ILE A 269 -24.71 1.53 -4.28
N LEU A 270 -23.73 2.25 -3.76
CA LEU A 270 -22.35 2.19 -4.21
C LEU A 270 -21.48 1.42 -3.21
N SER A 271 -20.56 0.60 -3.72
CA SER A 271 -19.44 0.04 -2.96
C SER A 271 -18.15 0.25 -3.73
N VAL A 272 -17.14 0.84 -3.09
CA VAL A 272 -15.81 1.04 -3.66
C VAL A 272 -14.80 0.23 -2.85
N ALA A 273 -14.40 -0.94 -3.36
CA ALA A 273 -13.54 -1.86 -2.65
C ALA A 273 -12.87 -2.86 -3.59
N ARG A 274 -11.66 -3.32 -3.22
CA ARG A 274 -11.10 -4.54 -3.79
C ARG A 274 -12.01 -5.73 -3.43
N ILE A 275 -12.10 -6.72 -4.31
CA ILE A 275 -12.84 -7.95 -4.03
C ILE A 275 -11.89 -8.90 -3.30
N SER A 276 -12.06 -8.97 -1.99
CA SER A 276 -11.27 -9.75 -1.03
C SER A 276 -12.15 -10.24 0.14
N PRO A 277 -11.70 -11.27 0.90
CA PRO A 277 -12.55 -11.91 1.91
C PRO A 277 -13.02 -10.96 3.01
N GLU A 278 -12.15 -10.04 3.44
CA GLU A 278 -12.44 -9.10 4.50
C GLU A 278 -13.51 -8.07 4.12
N LYS A 279 -13.80 -7.85 2.82
CA LYS A 279 -14.83 -6.91 2.38
C LYS A 279 -16.25 -7.49 2.39
N ARG A 280 -16.37 -8.83 2.43
CA ARG A 280 -17.66 -9.57 2.51
C ARG A 280 -18.73 -9.01 1.58
N LEU A 281 -18.38 -8.77 0.32
CA LEU A 281 -19.28 -8.17 -0.68
C LEU A 281 -20.48 -9.07 -1.02
N ASP A 282 -20.38 -10.37 -0.73
CA ASP A 282 -21.50 -11.31 -0.79
C ASP A 282 -22.64 -10.92 0.18
N LEU A 283 -22.30 -10.41 1.37
CA LEU A 283 -23.30 -9.88 2.30
C LEU A 283 -24.00 -8.66 1.71
N LEU A 284 -23.26 -7.78 1.03
CA LEU A 284 -23.84 -6.59 0.40
C LEU A 284 -24.81 -6.96 -0.74
N VAL A 285 -24.50 -7.98 -1.53
CA VAL A 285 -25.44 -8.51 -2.54
C VAL A 285 -26.71 -9.06 -1.88
N ARG A 286 -26.59 -9.76 -0.75
CA ARG A 286 -27.76 -10.25 0.02
C ARG A 286 -28.61 -9.10 0.57
N VAL A 287 -27.98 -8.03 1.07
CA VAL A 287 -28.66 -6.79 1.48
C VAL A 287 -29.43 -6.20 0.29
N ALA A 288 -28.79 -6.03 -0.87
CA ALA A 288 -29.44 -5.50 -2.07
C ALA A 288 -30.63 -6.38 -2.52
N ALA A 289 -30.52 -7.70 -2.40
CA ALA A 289 -31.62 -8.63 -2.71
C ALA A 289 -32.81 -8.47 -1.74
N LEU A 290 -32.58 -8.17 -0.46
CA LEU A 290 -33.64 -7.85 0.49
C LEU A 290 -34.34 -6.54 0.13
N ILE A 291 -33.56 -5.51 -0.25
CA ILE A 291 -34.06 -4.20 -0.66
C ILE A 291 -34.93 -4.32 -1.92
N LYS A 292 -34.49 -5.11 -2.91
CA LYS A 292 -35.19 -5.31 -4.19
C LYS A 292 -36.63 -5.81 -4.03
N LYS A 293 -36.93 -6.54 -2.95
CA LYS A 293 -38.31 -6.99 -2.64
C LYS A 293 -39.28 -5.84 -2.41
N GLN A 294 -38.79 -4.67 -1.97
CA GLN A 294 -39.61 -3.47 -1.73
C GLN A 294 -39.31 -2.32 -2.69
N ILE A 295 -38.14 -2.32 -3.32
CA ILE A 295 -37.65 -1.28 -4.24
C ILE A 295 -37.11 -1.99 -5.49
N PRO A 296 -37.99 -2.36 -6.45
CA PRO A 296 -37.65 -3.26 -7.56
C PRO A 296 -36.57 -2.75 -8.51
N ASP A 297 -36.36 -1.44 -8.56
CA ASP A 297 -35.40 -0.73 -9.41
C ASP A 297 -34.07 -0.41 -8.69
N VAL A 298 -33.83 -0.99 -7.51
CA VAL A 298 -32.55 -0.82 -6.81
C VAL A 298 -31.38 -1.35 -7.64
N ILE A 299 -30.29 -0.59 -7.64
CA ILE A 299 -29.02 -0.94 -8.29
C ILE A 299 -27.90 -0.95 -7.25
N LEU A 300 -27.04 -1.97 -7.30
CA LEU A 300 -25.78 -2.05 -6.57
C LEU A 300 -24.61 -2.01 -7.55
N ASP A 301 -23.85 -0.93 -7.53
CA ASP A 301 -22.61 -0.80 -8.30
C ASP A 301 -21.41 -1.08 -7.39
N ILE A 302 -20.52 -1.97 -7.84
CA ILE A 302 -19.29 -2.35 -7.14
C ILE A 302 -18.09 -1.97 -8.00
N TYR A 303 -17.30 -1.00 -7.53
CA TYR A 303 -16.07 -0.55 -8.18
C TYR A 303 -14.84 -1.17 -7.51
N GLY A 304 -14.00 -1.87 -8.30
CA GLY A 304 -12.74 -2.42 -7.82
C GLY A 304 -12.22 -3.57 -8.68
N PHE A 305 -11.34 -4.39 -8.09
CA PHE A 305 -10.71 -5.52 -8.78
C PHE A 305 -10.55 -6.72 -7.85
N VAL A 306 -10.50 -7.91 -8.45
CA VAL A 306 -10.32 -9.17 -7.71
C VAL A 306 -8.89 -9.28 -7.22
N THR A 307 -8.73 -9.37 -5.91
CA THR A 307 -7.44 -9.69 -5.27
C THR A 307 -7.41 -11.08 -4.65
N ASP A 308 -8.59 -11.67 -4.42
CA ASP A 308 -8.75 -13.07 -4.05
C ASP A 308 -9.73 -13.77 -5.01
N PRO A 309 -9.25 -14.73 -5.83
CA PRO A 309 -10.12 -15.44 -6.78
C PRO A 309 -11.32 -16.15 -6.12
N ARG A 310 -11.17 -16.65 -4.88
CA ARG A 310 -12.26 -17.32 -4.17
C ARG A 310 -13.40 -16.36 -3.85
N SER A 311 -13.07 -15.16 -3.37
CA SER A 311 -14.04 -14.09 -3.11
C SER A 311 -14.81 -13.71 -4.37
N GLY A 312 -14.14 -13.65 -5.54
CA GLY A 312 -14.81 -13.42 -6.82
C GLY A 312 -15.80 -14.53 -7.20
N ILE A 313 -15.46 -15.80 -6.94
CA ILE A 313 -16.38 -16.94 -7.17
C ILE A 313 -17.58 -16.88 -6.24
N ILE A 314 -17.37 -16.65 -4.94
CA ILE A 314 -18.43 -16.56 -3.93
C ILE A 314 -19.40 -15.42 -4.27
N LEU A 315 -18.86 -14.26 -4.66
CA LEU A 315 -19.66 -13.09 -5.03
C LEU A 315 -20.52 -13.37 -6.26
N ASN A 316 -19.95 -13.95 -7.32
CA ASN A 316 -20.68 -14.33 -8.53
C ASN A 316 -21.77 -15.38 -8.26
N ASN A 317 -21.49 -16.36 -7.40
CA ASN A 317 -22.49 -17.36 -7.00
C ASN A 317 -23.63 -16.71 -6.22
N THR A 318 -23.30 -15.81 -5.30
CA THR A 318 -24.31 -15.07 -4.52
C THR A 318 -25.23 -14.26 -5.43
N VAL A 319 -24.69 -13.54 -6.42
CA VAL A 319 -25.51 -12.80 -7.42
C VAL A 319 -26.51 -13.70 -8.14
N LYS A 320 -26.10 -14.93 -8.50
CA LYS A 320 -26.97 -15.92 -9.16
C LYS A 320 -28.02 -16.47 -8.19
N GLU A 321 -27.60 -16.85 -6.99
CA GLU A 321 -28.47 -17.40 -5.94
C GLU A 321 -29.57 -16.42 -5.53
N THR A 322 -29.27 -15.13 -5.52
CA THR A 322 -30.22 -14.08 -5.12
C THR A 322 -31.00 -13.44 -6.27
N ASP A 323 -30.83 -13.93 -7.51
CA ASP A 323 -31.44 -13.36 -8.73
C ASP A 323 -31.18 -11.85 -8.92
N MET A 324 -29.92 -11.46 -8.73
CA MET A 324 -29.47 -10.06 -8.75
C MET A 324 -28.66 -9.68 -10.00
N ALA A 325 -28.56 -10.57 -11.00
CA ALA A 325 -27.73 -10.36 -12.18
C ALA A 325 -28.08 -9.09 -12.99
N GLY A 326 -29.34 -8.64 -12.96
CA GLY A 326 -29.77 -7.39 -13.61
C GLY A 326 -29.74 -6.14 -12.71
N SER A 327 -29.30 -6.28 -11.46
CA SER A 327 -29.30 -5.21 -10.46
C SER A 327 -27.92 -4.98 -9.82
N VAL A 328 -26.96 -5.88 -10.04
CA VAL A 328 -25.59 -5.78 -9.54
C VAL A 328 -24.64 -5.60 -10.71
N HIS A 329 -23.88 -4.52 -10.70
CA HIS A 329 -22.90 -4.21 -11.74
C HIS A 329 -21.49 -4.16 -11.15
N PHE A 330 -20.55 -4.75 -11.87
CA PHE A 330 -19.13 -4.76 -11.50
C PHE A 330 -18.36 -3.85 -12.45
N TYR A 331 -17.70 -2.85 -11.88
CA TYR A 331 -16.84 -1.91 -12.59
C TYR A 331 -15.38 -2.14 -12.19
N PRO A 332 -14.43 -2.00 -13.14
CA PRO A 332 -13.02 -2.08 -12.81
C PRO A 332 -12.60 -0.92 -11.89
N TYR A 333 -11.37 -1.00 -11.39
CA TYR A 333 -10.72 0.13 -10.75
C TYR A 333 -10.76 1.38 -11.63
N THR A 334 -11.02 2.53 -11.02
CA THR A 334 -11.01 3.84 -11.67
C THR A 334 -10.34 4.86 -10.75
N ASP A 335 -9.57 5.78 -11.33
CA ASP A 335 -9.07 6.98 -10.68
C ASP A 335 -10.07 8.15 -10.77
N GLN A 336 -11.11 8.02 -11.59
CA GLN A 336 -12.20 8.98 -11.77
C GLN A 336 -13.47 8.56 -11.00
N ILE A 337 -13.34 8.31 -9.70
CA ILE A 337 -14.47 7.84 -8.87
C ILE A 337 -15.43 8.96 -8.44
N MET A 338 -14.96 10.21 -8.41
CA MET A 338 -15.74 11.35 -7.89
C MET A 338 -17.10 11.56 -8.58
N PRO A 339 -17.21 11.50 -9.92
CA PRO A 339 -18.53 11.60 -10.58
C PRO A 339 -19.50 10.48 -10.17
N VAL A 340 -18.99 9.28 -9.85
CA VAL A 340 -19.82 8.16 -9.41
C VAL A 340 -20.42 8.45 -8.03
N TYR A 341 -19.64 9.05 -7.12
CA TYR A 341 -20.17 9.51 -5.84
C TYR A 341 -21.25 10.59 -6.02
N ASP A 342 -21.06 11.53 -6.97
CA ASP A 342 -22.04 12.58 -7.28
C ASP A 342 -23.37 12.01 -7.80
N GLU A 343 -23.37 10.82 -8.40
CA GLU A 343 -24.57 10.11 -8.89
C GLU A 343 -25.21 9.18 -7.84
N SER A 344 -24.51 8.87 -6.75
CA SER A 344 -24.91 7.83 -5.78
C SER A 344 -25.76 8.38 -4.65
N THR A 345 -26.64 7.54 -4.09
CA THR A 345 -27.56 7.94 -3.02
C THR A 345 -27.30 7.26 -1.68
N VAL A 346 -26.59 6.12 -1.67
CA VAL A 346 -26.03 5.50 -0.47
C VAL A 346 -24.69 4.87 -0.82
N LEU A 347 -23.68 5.02 0.04
CA LEU A 347 -22.51 4.14 0.04
C LEU A 347 -22.66 3.11 1.17
N ALA A 348 -22.50 1.84 0.82
CA ALA A 348 -22.64 0.73 1.76
C ALA A 348 -21.35 -0.08 1.92
N LEU A 349 -21.01 -0.44 3.16
CA LEU A 349 -19.79 -1.19 3.47
C LEU A 349 -20.08 -2.35 4.43
N THR A 350 -19.79 -3.57 3.98
CA THR A 350 -19.99 -4.83 4.72
C THR A 350 -18.69 -5.47 5.21
N SER A 351 -17.56 -4.75 5.16
CA SER A 351 -16.25 -5.27 5.59
C SER A 351 -16.27 -5.83 7.02
N ALA A 352 -15.42 -6.81 7.32
CA ALA A 352 -15.22 -7.38 8.66
C ALA A 352 -14.25 -6.56 9.52
N ASN A 353 -13.36 -5.82 8.87
CA ASN A 353 -12.49 -4.84 9.49
C ASN A 353 -12.05 -3.80 8.46
N GLU A 354 -11.59 -2.68 8.99
CA GLU A 354 -10.99 -1.59 8.23
C GLU A 354 -9.84 -0.99 9.07
N GLY A 355 -8.88 -0.34 8.40
CA GLY A 355 -7.92 0.53 9.08
C GLY A 355 -8.50 1.92 9.33
N PHE A 356 -9.17 2.48 8.32
CA PHE A 356 -9.78 3.80 8.36
C PHE A 356 -11.02 3.91 7.47
N GLY A 357 -10.95 3.45 6.21
CA GLY A 357 -12.06 3.51 5.26
C GLY A 357 -12.06 4.77 4.38
N LEU A 358 -11.07 4.90 3.50
CA LEU A 358 -10.95 6.06 2.60
C LEU A 358 -12.19 6.29 1.71
N ALA A 359 -12.80 5.21 1.21
CA ALA A 359 -14.03 5.29 0.43
C ALA A 359 -15.19 5.96 1.20
N LEU A 360 -15.22 5.83 2.53
CA LEU A 360 -16.24 6.49 3.36
C LEU A 360 -16.06 8.01 3.36
N ILE A 361 -14.83 8.51 3.59
CA ILE A 361 -14.58 9.96 3.61
C ILE A 361 -14.72 10.58 2.22
N GLU A 362 -14.38 9.84 1.16
CA GLU A 362 -14.59 10.28 -0.23
C GLU A 362 -16.08 10.44 -0.53
N ALA A 363 -16.90 9.43 -0.20
CA ALA A 363 -18.35 9.48 -0.38
C ALA A 363 -19.00 10.58 0.49
N GLU A 364 -18.54 10.72 1.74
CA GLU A 364 -18.96 11.77 2.65
C GLU A 364 -18.69 13.17 2.08
N SER A 365 -17.52 13.38 1.46
CA SER A 365 -17.16 14.66 0.80
C SER A 365 -18.08 15.06 -0.35
N ARG A 366 -18.77 14.07 -0.92
CA ARG A 366 -19.78 14.22 -1.97
C ARG A 366 -21.20 14.14 -1.43
N GLY A 367 -21.38 14.22 -0.11
CA GLY A 367 -22.69 14.23 0.53
C GLY A 367 -23.46 12.93 0.35
N VAL A 368 -22.77 11.80 0.16
CA VAL A 368 -23.40 10.48 0.07
C VAL A 368 -23.60 9.94 1.49
N PRO A 369 -24.83 9.65 1.92
CA PRO A 369 -25.09 8.96 3.18
C PRO A 369 -24.37 7.61 3.26
N LEU A 370 -23.84 7.30 4.44
CA LEU A 370 -23.05 6.09 4.68
C LEU A 370 -23.87 5.03 5.44
N VAL A 371 -23.82 3.77 5.02
CA VAL A 371 -24.38 2.66 5.79
C VAL A 371 -23.35 1.56 5.92
N SER A 372 -22.93 1.24 7.14
CA SER A 372 -21.86 0.27 7.34
C SER A 372 -22.08 -0.60 8.55
N PHE A 373 -21.50 -1.79 8.56
CA PHE A 373 -21.36 -2.54 9.80
C PHE A 373 -20.47 -1.79 10.81
N ASP A 374 -20.84 -1.87 12.09
CA ASP A 374 -20.12 -1.34 13.23
C ASP A 374 -18.97 -2.29 13.56
N ILE A 375 -17.82 -2.01 12.94
CA ILE A 375 -16.61 -2.83 12.99
C ILE A 375 -15.42 -1.96 13.38
N ASN A 376 -14.39 -2.63 13.90
CA ASN A 376 -13.10 -2.01 14.14
C ASN A 376 -12.24 -2.02 12.87
N TYR A 377 -11.69 -0.89 12.42
CA TYR A 377 -11.94 0.50 12.83
C TYR A 377 -12.24 1.33 11.60
N GLY A 378 -12.79 2.53 11.77
CA GLY A 378 -12.97 3.44 10.64
C GLY A 378 -14.43 3.81 10.43
N PRO A 379 -15.32 2.86 10.08
CA PRO A 379 -16.76 3.14 10.05
C PRO A 379 -17.24 3.78 11.35
N ASN A 380 -16.82 3.23 12.50
CA ASN A 380 -17.16 3.73 13.84
C ASN A 380 -16.46 5.02 14.27
N GLU A 381 -15.55 5.56 13.46
CA GLU A 381 -14.87 6.85 13.63
C GLU A 381 -15.44 7.93 12.69
N ILE A 382 -15.99 7.51 11.55
CA ILE A 382 -16.46 8.37 10.45
C ILE A 382 -17.98 8.55 10.52
N ILE A 383 -18.74 7.51 10.83
CA ILE A 383 -20.20 7.55 10.79
C ILE A 383 -20.77 8.00 12.14
N GLU A 384 -21.47 9.13 12.12
CA GLU A 384 -22.31 9.61 13.20
C GLU A 384 -23.76 9.15 12.98
N ASN A 385 -24.18 8.14 13.74
CA ASN A 385 -25.51 7.52 13.65
C ASN A 385 -26.66 8.54 13.58
N GLY A 386 -27.42 8.48 12.49
CA GLY A 386 -28.58 9.35 12.23
C GLY A 386 -28.25 10.78 11.79
N LYS A 387 -26.96 11.12 11.62
CA LYS A 387 -26.51 12.42 11.12
C LYS A 387 -25.97 12.35 9.69
N ASN A 388 -24.96 11.55 9.43
CA ASN A 388 -24.38 11.33 8.09
C ASN A 388 -24.60 9.90 7.57
N GLY A 389 -25.17 9.02 8.39
CA GLY A 389 -25.32 7.61 8.06
C GLY A 389 -25.84 6.74 9.20
N TYR A 390 -25.68 5.42 9.03
CA TYR A 390 -26.01 4.42 10.04
C TYR A 390 -24.90 3.38 10.19
N LEU A 391 -24.56 3.09 11.45
CA LEU A 391 -23.78 1.95 11.89
C LEU A 391 -24.74 0.83 12.30
N ILE A 392 -24.55 -0.32 11.67
CA ILE A 392 -25.38 -1.50 11.81
C ILE A 392 -24.58 -2.56 12.56
N LYS A 393 -25.21 -3.35 13.42
CA LYS A 393 -24.48 -4.45 14.08
C LYS A 393 -23.83 -5.36 13.04
N ASP A 394 -22.58 -5.78 13.29
CA ASP A 394 -21.84 -6.66 12.38
C ASP A 394 -22.64 -7.91 11.97
N GLY A 395 -22.77 -8.13 10.67
CA GLY A 395 -23.48 -9.25 10.06
C GLY A 395 -25.00 -9.12 9.99
N ASP A 396 -25.60 -8.06 10.54
CA ASP A 396 -27.04 -7.83 10.51
C ASP A 396 -27.51 -7.24 9.17
N ILE A 397 -27.61 -8.11 8.17
CA ILE A 397 -28.03 -7.74 6.81
C ILE A 397 -29.49 -7.25 6.76
N ASP A 398 -30.34 -7.69 7.70
CA ASP A 398 -31.75 -7.33 7.73
C ASP A 398 -31.93 -5.89 8.21
N ASP A 399 -31.24 -5.48 9.28
CA ASP A 399 -31.25 -4.08 9.73
C ASP A 399 -30.58 -3.17 8.71
N MET A 400 -29.47 -3.59 8.09
CA MET A 400 -28.82 -2.82 7.03
C MET A 400 -29.80 -2.56 5.87
N ALA A 401 -30.49 -3.60 5.39
CA ALA A 401 -31.50 -3.47 4.35
C ALA A 401 -32.66 -2.55 4.79
N ALA A 402 -33.14 -2.68 6.03
CA ALA A 402 -34.21 -1.85 6.57
C ALA A 402 -33.83 -0.37 6.64
N LYS A 403 -32.59 -0.04 7.04
CA LYS A 403 -32.10 1.34 7.04
C LYS A 403 -32.00 1.92 5.64
N ILE A 404 -31.43 1.17 4.68
CA ILE A 404 -31.32 1.65 3.30
C ILE A 404 -32.71 1.84 2.67
N ILE A 405 -33.66 0.93 2.90
CA ILE A 405 -35.06 1.11 2.47
C ILE A 405 -35.67 2.38 3.07
N THR A 406 -35.41 2.66 4.35
CA THR A 406 -35.90 3.87 5.01
C THR A 406 -35.33 5.13 4.36
N ILE A 407 -34.03 5.13 4.04
CA ILE A 407 -33.36 6.23 3.33
C ILE A 407 -34.02 6.44 1.95
N PHE A 408 -34.19 5.37 1.17
CA PHE A 408 -34.78 5.48 -0.17
C PHE A 408 -36.26 5.89 -0.17
N LYS A 409 -37.03 5.53 0.87
CA LYS A 409 -38.46 5.88 0.96
C LYS A 409 -38.73 7.26 1.55
N ASP A 410 -37.77 7.88 2.22
CA ASP A 410 -37.92 9.20 2.84
C ASP A 410 -36.89 10.20 2.27
N PRO A 411 -37.27 10.97 1.22
CA PRO A 411 -36.40 11.97 0.61
C PRO A 411 -35.92 13.06 1.58
N PHE A 412 -36.71 13.39 2.61
CA PHE A 412 -36.31 14.39 3.61
C PHE A 412 -35.24 13.84 4.53
N LEU A 413 -35.40 12.60 5.01
CA LEU A 413 -34.36 11.91 5.76
C LEU A 413 -33.09 11.76 4.92
N ASN A 414 -33.22 11.34 3.66
CA ASN A 414 -32.09 11.16 2.76
C ASN A 414 -31.31 12.48 2.57
N GLN A 415 -32.03 13.58 2.30
CA GLN A 415 -31.42 14.90 2.17
C GLN A 415 -30.78 15.36 3.48
N LYS A 416 -31.40 15.09 4.64
CA LYS A 416 -30.82 15.39 5.96
C LYS A 416 -29.50 14.66 6.17
N LEU A 417 -29.44 13.37 5.86
CA LEU A 417 -28.22 12.58 5.98
C LEU A 417 -27.14 13.06 5.01
N SER A 418 -27.52 13.42 3.79
CA SER A 418 -26.63 13.97 2.78
C SER A 418 -26.01 15.31 3.22
N THR A 419 -26.81 16.20 3.80
CA THR A 419 -26.30 17.45 4.39
C THR A 419 -25.35 17.17 5.54
N GLY A 420 -25.69 16.23 6.43
CA GLY A 420 -24.80 15.82 7.53
C GLY A 420 -23.48 15.22 7.04
N ALA A 421 -23.48 14.48 5.92
CA ALA A 421 -22.27 13.97 5.30
C ALA A 421 -21.34 15.12 4.85
N TYR A 422 -21.85 16.10 4.11
CA TYR A 422 -21.04 17.27 3.73
C TYR A 422 -20.46 18.04 4.92
N GLU A 423 -21.18 18.10 6.05
CA GLU A 423 -20.72 18.76 7.27
C GLU A 423 -19.63 17.97 7.98
N ALA A 424 -19.78 16.64 8.07
CA ALA A 424 -18.84 15.74 8.73
C ALA A 424 -17.48 15.69 8.02
N THR A 425 -17.45 15.88 6.69
CA THR A 425 -16.21 15.87 5.88
C THR A 425 -15.14 16.82 6.42
N ASN A 426 -15.54 17.95 7.01
CA ASN A 426 -14.60 18.97 7.47
C ASN A 426 -13.56 18.41 8.46
N LYS A 427 -13.92 17.39 9.26
CA LYS A 427 -13.00 16.68 10.17
C LYS A 427 -11.77 16.13 9.45
N PHE A 428 -11.91 15.75 8.18
CA PHE A 428 -10.90 15.11 7.36
C PHE A 428 -10.33 16.04 6.27
N SER A 429 -10.58 17.36 6.35
CA SER A 429 -9.97 18.34 5.44
C SER A 429 -8.44 18.31 5.50
N SER A 430 -7.78 18.68 4.40
CA SER A 430 -6.31 18.69 4.35
C SER A 430 -5.72 19.63 5.40
N ALA A 431 -6.41 20.74 5.70
CA ALA A 431 -6.01 21.64 6.77
C ALA A 431 -5.99 20.96 8.15
N ASN A 432 -7.04 20.21 8.49
CA ASN A 432 -7.14 19.53 9.79
C ASN A 432 -6.16 18.34 9.90
N VAL A 433 -6.03 17.55 8.84
CA VAL A 433 -5.06 16.43 8.81
C VAL A 433 -3.63 16.95 8.85
N TRP A 434 -3.33 18.03 8.12
CA TRP A 434 -2.02 18.69 8.16
C TRP A 434 -1.71 19.26 9.54
N GLN A 435 -2.70 19.83 10.24
CA GLN A 435 -2.50 20.33 11.60
C GLN A 435 -2.06 19.20 12.56
N ALA A 436 -2.61 17.98 12.39
CA ALA A 436 -2.18 16.81 13.16
C ALA A 436 -0.72 16.41 12.86
N TRP A 437 -0.32 16.44 11.58
CA TRP A 437 1.08 16.25 11.18
C TRP A 437 2.03 17.32 11.73
N GLN A 438 1.60 18.58 11.77
CA GLN A 438 2.40 19.64 12.37
C GLN A 438 2.59 19.46 13.87
N ASN A 439 1.61 18.87 14.57
CA ASN A 439 1.73 18.62 16.00
C ASN A 439 2.82 17.58 16.28
N ILE A 440 2.88 16.47 15.53
CA ILE A 440 3.94 15.47 15.72
C ILE A 440 5.34 16.02 15.42
N ALA A 441 5.45 16.99 14.51
CA ALA A 441 6.71 17.70 14.24
C ALA A 441 7.12 18.65 15.38
N LYS A 442 6.16 19.16 16.16
CA LYS A 442 6.36 20.15 17.25
C LYS A 442 6.45 19.56 18.65
N ILE A 443 5.95 18.33 18.88
CA ILE A 443 5.76 17.73 20.22
C ILE A 443 7.04 17.69 21.09
N ASP A 444 8.24 17.90 20.54
CA ASP A 444 9.51 17.77 21.29
C ASP A 444 10.44 19.00 21.32
N THR A 445 9.97 20.21 21.03
CA THR A 445 10.81 21.40 21.38
C THR A 445 10.96 21.61 22.90
N GLN A 446 10.35 20.76 23.74
CA GLN A 446 10.34 20.93 25.20
C GLN A 446 10.66 19.68 26.05
N THR A 447 10.93 18.50 25.48
CA THR A 447 11.20 17.31 26.30
C THR A 447 12.59 16.73 25.99
N PRO A 448 13.60 16.96 26.85
CA PRO A 448 14.87 16.27 26.73
C PRO A 448 14.64 14.78 27.02
N ILE A 449 14.97 13.92 26.08
CA ILE A 449 15.15 12.49 26.35
C ILE A 449 16.37 12.39 27.27
N LYS A 450 16.13 12.04 28.55
CA LYS A 450 17.18 11.76 29.53
C LYS A 450 17.68 10.33 29.43
#